data_AF-A0A4Q8QM24-F1
#
_entry.id   AF-A0A4Q8QM24-F1
#
_cell.length_a   1.000
_cell.length_b   1.000
_cell.length_c   1.000
_cell.angle_alpha   90.00
_cell.angle_beta   90.00
_cell.angle_gamma   90.00
#
_symmetry.space_group_name_H-M   'P 1'
#
loop_
_entity.id
_entity.type
_entity.pdbx_description
1 polymer ?
#
loop_
_entity_poly.entity_id
_entity_poly.type
_entity_poly.pdbx_seq_one_letter_code
_entity_poly.pdbx_strand_id
1 'polypeptide(L)'
;MGITDTQSYGLVIRDVFYDALAEREPYFASFKKRKTKMLQVQHELLPYLGVYILDETMLPDGDPNTGCIRFSHTLRIGFSVMIANNDPVIAEQTIDAAYWRIMNRLWRDQYIMNMLDTYNPHVGAMNPDNTRIESITRGTRRHVFGATGFNNETPVAELQYDVSCFYRTDWSPEITDDLVEIDVHTGIEPGDTEEEMAQRQQLHAKYVFAPATPPAPEKEKDR
;
A
#
# COMPACT_ATOMS: atom_id res chain seq x y z
N MET A 1 -1.47 -15.96 5.38
CA MET A 1 -0.69 -15.34 4.29
C MET A 1 -1.59 -14.31 3.66
N GLY A 2 -1.21 -13.04 3.78
CA GLY A 2 -1.91 -11.88 3.24
C GLY A 2 -1.64 -11.67 1.76
N ILE A 3 -2.38 -10.77 1.12
CA ILE A 3 -2.11 -10.35 -0.25
C ILE A 3 -0.75 -9.61 -0.36
N THR A 4 -0.35 -8.87 0.67
CA THR A 4 0.92 -8.12 0.73
C THR A 4 2.14 -9.01 0.91
N ASP A 5 1.95 -10.30 1.21
CA ASP A 5 3.04 -11.29 1.22
C ASP A 5 3.51 -11.64 -0.20
N THR A 6 2.66 -11.41 -1.21
CA THR A 6 2.96 -11.74 -2.63
C THR A 6 2.86 -10.55 -3.58
N GLN A 7 2.24 -9.45 -3.15
CA GLN A 7 2.02 -8.25 -3.95
C GLN A 7 2.54 -7.02 -3.22
N SER A 8 3.04 -6.02 -3.98
CA SER A 8 3.48 -4.77 -3.39
C SER A 8 2.31 -3.97 -2.81
N TYR A 9 2.59 -3.25 -1.73
CA TYR A 9 1.63 -2.38 -1.06
C TYR A 9 1.02 -1.34 -2.02
N GLY A 10 1.83 -0.77 -2.93
CA GLY A 10 1.34 0.16 -3.96
C GLY A 10 0.36 -0.47 -4.95
N LEU A 11 0.50 -1.76 -5.27
CA LEU A 11 -0.46 -2.49 -6.10
C LEU A 11 -1.79 -2.64 -5.38
N VAL A 12 -1.76 -2.97 -4.08
CA VAL A 12 -2.96 -3.04 -3.23
C VAL A 12 -3.66 -1.69 -3.17
N ILE A 13 -2.92 -0.58 -2.96
CA ILE A 13 -3.48 0.78 -2.97
C ILE A 13 -4.19 1.10 -4.30
N ARG A 14 -3.53 0.83 -5.44
CA ARG A 14 -4.13 1.02 -6.77
C ARG A 14 -5.43 0.24 -6.89
N ASP A 15 -5.45 -1.01 -6.43
CA ASP A 15 -6.61 -1.87 -6.55
C ASP A 15 -7.78 -1.41 -5.66
N VAL A 16 -7.49 -0.95 -4.43
CA VAL A 16 -8.49 -0.32 -3.57
C VAL A 16 -9.11 0.91 -4.26
N PHE A 17 -8.30 1.78 -4.86
CA PHE A 17 -8.81 2.94 -5.60
C PHE A 17 -9.61 2.54 -6.83
N TYR A 18 -9.10 1.56 -7.59
CA TYR A 18 -9.78 1.03 -8.76
C TYR A 18 -11.15 0.48 -8.35
N ASP A 19 -11.24 -0.39 -7.36
CA ASP A 19 -12.51 -1.01 -6.95
C ASP A 19 -13.50 0.04 -6.40
N ALA A 20 -13.01 1.04 -5.66
CA ALA A 20 -13.83 2.12 -5.13
C ALA A 20 -14.49 2.98 -6.24
N LEU A 21 -13.81 3.15 -7.38
CA LEU A 21 -14.30 3.93 -8.52
C LEU A 21 -15.04 3.07 -9.55
N ALA A 22 -14.43 1.96 -9.96
CA ALA A 22 -14.93 1.05 -10.99
C ALA A 22 -16.23 0.37 -10.55
N GLU A 23 -16.29 -0.14 -9.32
CA GLU A 23 -17.41 -0.99 -8.89
C GLU A 23 -18.45 -0.24 -8.06
N ARG A 24 -18.06 0.86 -7.40
CA ARG A 24 -18.91 1.52 -6.40
C ARG A 24 -19.30 2.95 -6.70
N GLU A 25 -18.71 3.60 -7.70
CA GLU A 25 -19.10 4.94 -8.11
C GLU A 25 -20.03 4.86 -9.33
N PRO A 26 -21.34 5.14 -9.17
CA PRO A 26 -22.31 4.98 -10.26
C PRO A 26 -21.99 5.83 -11.49
N TYR A 27 -21.29 6.95 -11.30
CA TYR A 27 -20.87 7.82 -12.40
C TYR A 27 -20.02 7.07 -13.45
N PHE A 28 -19.20 6.10 -13.03
CA PHE A 28 -18.33 5.34 -13.93
C PHE A 28 -18.95 4.00 -14.38
N ALA A 29 -20.22 3.72 -14.07
CA ALA A 29 -20.83 2.41 -14.35
C ALA A 29 -20.77 1.99 -15.83
N SER A 30 -20.96 2.95 -16.75
CA SER A 30 -20.92 2.73 -18.21
C SER A 30 -19.52 2.77 -18.83
N PHE A 31 -18.50 3.12 -18.05
CA PHE A 31 -17.14 3.32 -18.56
C PHE A 31 -16.44 1.97 -18.74
N LYS A 32 -15.59 1.87 -19.77
CA LYS A 32 -14.58 0.81 -19.87
C LYS A 32 -13.49 1.10 -18.86
N LYS A 33 -13.33 0.19 -17.90
CA LYS A 33 -12.42 0.36 -16.76
C LYS A 33 -11.16 -0.48 -16.96
N ARG A 34 -9.99 0.07 -16.69
CA ARG A 34 -8.71 -0.66 -16.71
C ARG A 34 -7.78 -0.23 -15.59
N LYS A 35 -6.95 -1.17 -15.12
CA LYS A 35 -5.87 -0.95 -14.14
C LYS A 35 -4.55 -0.48 -14.78
N THR A 36 -4.55 -0.23 -16.09
CA THR A 36 -3.38 0.15 -16.89
C THR A 36 -3.66 1.42 -17.68
N LYS A 37 -2.61 2.14 -18.07
CA LYS A 37 -2.74 3.32 -18.92
C LYS A 37 -3.07 2.91 -20.36
N MET A 38 -4.02 3.60 -20.98
CA MET A 38 -4.23 3.50 -22.42
C MET A 38 -3.19 4.36 -23.15
N LEU A 39 -2.27 3.73 -23.88
CA LEU A 39 -1.17 4.41 -24.57
C LEU A 39 -1.62 5.14 -25.83
N GLN A 40 -2.57 4.55 -26.56
CA GLN A 40 -3.19 5.12 -27.74
C GLN A 40 -4.70 5.10 -27.56
N VAL A 41 -5.36 6.22 -27.86
CA VAL A 41 -6.81 6.33 -27.75
C VAL A 41 -7.47 5.39 -28.75
N GLN A 42 -8.34 4.51 -28.26
CA GLN A 42 -9.17 3.61 -29.06
C GLN A 42 -10.63 4.02 -28.85
N HIS A 43 -11.27 4.56 -29.89
CA HIS A 43 -12.63 5.11 -29.80
C HIS A 43 -13.67 4.09 -29.34
N GLU A 44 -13.47 2.80 -29.67
CA GLU A 44 -14.36 1.70 -29.27
C GLU A 44 -14.38 1.46 -27.76
N LEU A 45 -13.38 1.98 -27.04
CA LEU A 45 -13.25 1.85 -25.60
C LEU A 45 -13.73 3.08 -24.83
N LEU A 46 -14.24 4.10 -25.52
CA LEU A 46 -14.81 5.28 -24.88
C LEU A 46 -16.28 5.02 -24.50
N PRO A 47 -16.76 5.52 -23.34
CA PRO A 47 -16.03 6.29 -22.32
C PRO A 47 -15.10 5.40 -21.47
N TYR A 48 -13.96 5.93 -21.04
CA TYR A 48 -12.85 5.17 -20.44
C TYR A 48 -12.47 5.69 -19.05
N LEU A 49 -12.20 4.77 -18.11
CA LEU A 49 -11.60 5.04 -16.81
C LEU A 49 -10.34 4.18 -16.63
N GLY A 50 -9.18 4.81 -16.49
CA GLY A 50 -7.92 4.17 -16.14
C GLY A 50 -7.48 4.56 -14.74
N VAL A 51 -7.12 3.59 -13.90
CA VAL A 51 -6.44 3.81 -12.62
C VAL A 51 -5.15 3.00 -12.62
N TYR A 52 -4.00 3.66 -12.60
CA TYR A 52 -2.72 2.98 -12.82
C TYR A 52 -1.59 3.61 -11.99
N ILE A 53 -0.55 2.83 -11.74
CA ILE A 53 0.67 3.32 -11.10
C ILE A 53 1.52 4.01 -12.17
N LEU A 54 1.97 5.23 -11.88
CA LEU A 54 2.88 6.00 -12.73
C LEU A 54 4.33 5.73 -12.35
N ASP A 55 4.65 5.95 -11.09
CA ASP A 55 5.95 5.72 -10.50
C ASP A 55 5.79 5.47 -8.99
N GLU A 56 6.84 4.92 -8.40
CA GLU A 56 6.95 4.75 -6.97
C GLU A 56 8.40 5.03 -6.56
N THR A 57 8.58 6.02 -5.70
CA THR A 57 9.89 6.38 -5.17
C THR A 57 10.01 5.86 -3.75
N MET A 58 11.05 5.06 -3.51
CA MET A 58 11.33 4.43 -2.22
C MET A 58 12.60 5.03 -1.63
N LEU A 59 12.50 5.64 -0.46
CA LEU A 59 13.63 6.27 0.26
C LEU A 59 13.76 5.68 1.66
N PRO A 60 14.98 5.62 2.23
CA PRO A 60 15.16 5.24 3.63
C PRO A 60 14.29 6.11 4.55
N ASP A 61 13.57 5.46 5.45
CA ASP A 61 12.81 6.15 6.50
C ASP A 61 13.65 6.20 7.78
N GLY A 62 14.33 7.34 8.00
CA GLY A 62 15.29 7.53 9.09
C GLY A 62 16.75 7.36 8.65
N ASP A 63 17.64 7.19 9.64
CA ASP A 63 19.09 7.10 9.39
C ASP A 63 19.48 5.73 8.81
N PRO A 64 20.20 5.70 7.66
CA PRO A 64 20.70 4.45 7.10
C PRO A 64 21.53 3.66 8.12
N ASN A 65 21.36 2.34 8.16
CA ASN A 65 22.12 1.40 9.01
C ASN A 65 21.93 1.51 10.54
N THR A 66 20.89 2.19 11.03
CA THR A 66 20.70 2.38 12.49
C THR A 66 19.62 1.46 13.11
N GLY A 67 18.95 0.61 12.31
CA GLY A 67 17.89 -0.27 12.82
C GLY A 67 17.31 -1.22 11.77
N CYS A 68 16.04 -1.62 11.97
CA CYS A 68 15.32 -2.42 10.97
C CYS A 68 15.18 -1.65 9.65
N ILE A 69 15.08 -2.41 8.56
CA ILE A 69 14.98 -1.81 7.22
C ILE A 69 13.60 -1.17 7.11
N ARG A 70 13.58 0.15 6.94
CA ARG A 70 12.34 0.93 6.78
C ARG A 70 12.42 1.77 5.54
N PHE A 71 11.32 1.78 4.80
CA PHE A 71 11.18 2.59 3.61
C PHE A 71 9.97 3.49 3.71
N SER A 72 10.18 4.74 3.28
CA SER A 72 9.14 5.71 3.01
C SER A 72 8.89 5.71 1.51
N HIS A 73 7.63 5.50 1.13
CA HIS A 73 7.20 5.37 -0.26
C HIS A 73 6.40 6.59 -0.66
N THR A 74 6.74 7.16 -1.81
CA THR A 74 5.88 8.10 -2.52
C THR A 74 5.39 7.43 -3.80
N LEU A 75 4.19 6.88 -3.73
CA LEU A 75 3.51 6.21 -4.83
C LEU A 75 2.70 7.21 -5.63
N ARG A 76 2.95 7.32 -6.93
CA ARG A 76 2.15 8.17 -7.82
C ARG A 76 1.12 7.33 -8.56
N ILE A 77 -0.15 7.60 -8.29
CA ILE A 77 -1.29 7.03 -8.99
C ILE A 77 -1.78 8.01 -10.04
N GLY A 78 -1.94 7.52 -11.27
CA GLY A 78 -2.59 8.23 -12.37
C GLY A 78 -4.02 7.77 -12.57
N PHE A 79 -4.90 8.73 -12.77
CA PHE A 79 -6.28 8.58 -13.21
C PHE A 79 -6.41 9.18 -14.60
N SER A 80 -6.96 8.42 -15.54
CA SER A 80 -7.29 8.90 -16.89
C SER A 80 -8.78 8.67 -17.14
N VAL A 81 -9.52 9.74 -17.42
CA VAL A 81 -10.93 9.65 -17.80
C VAL A 81 -11.08 10.22 -19.19
N MET A 82 -11.53 9.41 -20.15
CA MET A 82 -11.67 9.86 -21.53
C MET A 82 -13.11 9.71 -22.01
N ILE A 83 -13.59 10.70 -22.75
CA ILE A 83 -14.91 10.70 -23.39
C ILE A 83 -14.80 11.22 -24.83
N ALA A 84 -15.73 10.80 -25.67
CA ALA A 84 -15.93 11.39 -27.00
C ALA A 84 -17.18 12.28 -26.96
N ASN A 85 -17.05 13.56 -27.30
CA ASN A 85 -18.18 14.47 -27.39
C ASN A 85 -17.90 15.58 -28.41
N ASN A 86 -18.90 15.91 -29.22
CA ASN A 86 -18.81 16.96 -30.24
C ASN A 86 -18.94 18.37 -29.65
N ASP A 87 -19.56 18.52 -28.48
CA ASP A 87 -19.66 19.80 -27.78
C ASP A 87 -18.49 19.94 -26.80
N PRO A 88 -17.55 20.88 -27.04
CA PRO A 88 -16.38 21.05 -26.19
C PRO A 88 -16.71 21.53 -24.78
N VAL A 89 -17.80 22.29 -24.59
CA VAL A 89 -18.21 22.81 -23.28
C VAL A 89 -18.78 21.67 -22.44
N ILE A 90 -19.65 20.85 -23.02
CA ILE A 90 -20.19 19.66 -22.34
C ILE A 90 -19.07 18.65 -22.08
N ALA A 91 -18.12 18.50 -23.02
CA ALA A 91 -16.97 17.63 -22.83
C ALA A 91 -16.14 18.04 -21.60
N GLU A 92 -15.79 19.33 -21.51
CA GLU A 92 -15.04 19.88 -20.38
C GLU A 92 -15.78 19.71 -19.05
N GLN A 93 -17.08 20.04 -19.01
CA GLN A 93 -17.91 19.87 -17.81
C GLN A 93 -17.98 18.40 -17.37
N THR A 94 -18.05 17.47 -18.32
CA THR A 94 -18.12 16.04 -18.03
C THR A 94 -16.82 15.54 -17.41
N ILE A 95 -15.66 15.90 -17.99
CA ILE A 95 -14.36 15.49 -17.44
C ILE A 95 -14.06 16.18 -16.10
N ASP A 96 -14.53 17.41 -15.88
CA ASP A 96 -14.44 18.08 -14.57
C ASP A 96 -15.33 17.41 -13.52
N ALA A 97 -16.56 17.01 -13.90
CA ALA A 97 -17.43 16.23 -13.03
C ALA A 97 -16.80 14.89 -12.65
N ALA A 98 -16.12 14.22 -13.59
CA ALA A 98 -15.38 12.99 -13.30
C ALA A 98 -14.28 13.20 -12.25
N TYR A 99 -13.52 14.30 -12.35
CA TYR A 99 -12.54 14.68 -11.32
C TYR A 99 -13.20 14.84 -9.94
N TRP A 100 -14.30 15.60 -9.86
CA TRP A 100 -15.03 15.79 -8.60
C TRP A 100 -15.57 14.48 -8.02
N ARG A 101 -15.98 13.53 -8.85
CA ARG A 101 -16.42 12.21 -8.42
C ARG A 101 -15.27 11.41 -7.81
N ILE A 102 -14.10 11.42 -8.46
CA ILE A 102 -12.89 10.79 -7.92
C ILE A 102 -12.53 11.38 -6.56
N MET A 103 -12.49 12.71 -6.45
CA MET A 103 -12.14 13.40 -5.21
C MET A 103 -13.12 13.07 -4.07
N ASN A 104 -14.42 13.12 -4.34
CA ASN A 104 -15.44 12.86 -3.34
C ASN A 104 -15.51 11.39 -2.92
N ARG A 105 -15.23 10.46 -3.84
CA ARG A 105 -15.31 9.03 -3.56
C ARG A 105 -14.09 8.53 -2.80
N LEU A 106 -12.88 8.96 -3.16
CA LEU A 106 -11.65 8.44 -2.56
C LEU A 106 -11.27 9.20 -1.29
N TRP A 107 -11.11 10.52 -1.37
CA TRP A 107 -10.47 11.28 -0.30
C TRP A 107 -11.35 11.55 0.91
N ARG A 108 -12.67 11.37 0.75
CA ARG A 108 -13.64 11.47 1.84
C ARG A 108 -14.00 10.11 2.43
N ASP A 109 -13.54 9.02 1.83
CA ASP A 109 -13.81 7.68 2.34
C ASP A 109 -12.86 7.40 3.50
N GLN A 110 -13.40 7.45 4.72
CA GLN A 110 -12.63 7.22 5.93
C GLN A 110 -11.96 5.85 5.93
N TYR A 111 -12.50 4.85 5.27
CA TYR A 111 -11.93 3.51 5.32
C TYR A 111 -10.75 3.32 4.36
N ILE A 112 -10.66 4.18 3.34
CA ILE A 112 -9.52 4.22 2.42
C ILE A 112 -8.40 5.11 2.99
N MET A 113 -8.75 6.23 3.63
CA MET A 113 -7.80 7.26 4.04
C MET A 113 -7.42 7.27 5.53
N ASN A 114 -8.03 6.41 6.35
CA ASN A 114 -7.74 6.37 7.79
C ASN A 114 -6.51 5.50 8.09
N MET A 115 -5.64 6.02 8.97
CA MET A 115 -4.48 5.30 9.48
C MET A 115 -4.78 4.39 10.68
N LEU A 116 -5.88 4.65 11.40
CA LEU A 116 -6.20 3.97 12.66
C LEU A 116 -7.15 2.79 12.44
N ASP A 117 -8.19 3.00 11.64
CA ASP A 117 -9.21 1.99 11.35
C ASP A 117 -9.42 1.86 9.85
N THR A 118 -8.96 0.75 9.29
CA THR A 118 -9.13 0.39 7.88
C THR A 118 -10.33 -0.53 7.64
N TYR A 119 -11.13 -0.85 8.69
CA TYR A 119 -12.31 -1.69 8.56
C TYR A 119 -13.41 -0.96 7.79
N ASN A 120 -13.70 -1.42 6.57
CA ASN A 120 -14.72 -0.82 5.73
C ASN A 120 -16.06 -1.58 5.87
N PRO A 121 -17.08 -1.03 6.56
CA PRO A 121 -18.39 -1.65 6.72
C PRO A 121 -19.16 -1.77 5.40
N HIS A 122 -18.77 -1.02 4.35
CA HIS A 122 -19.38 -1.17 3.02
C HIS A 122 -18.95 -2.45 2.29
N VAL A 123 -17.84 -3.07 2.71
CA VAL A 123 -17.42 -4.40 2.23
C VAL A 123 -17.39 -5.46 3.32
N GLY A 124 -17.60 -5.07 4.58
CA GLY A 124 -17.47 -5.97 5.72
C GLY A 124 -16.03 -6.48 5.91
N ALA A 125 -15.04 -5.80 5.33
CA ALA A 125 -13.64 -6.21 5.32
C ALA A 125 -12.72 -5.01 5.52
N MET A 126 -11.56 -5.24 6.15
CA MET A 126 -10.49 -4.24 6.23
C MET A 126 -9.83 -4.06 4.86
N ASN A 127 -9.11 -2.95 4.66
CA ASN A 127 -8.16 -2.89 3.55
C ASN A 127 -7.24 -4.13 3.62
N PRO A 128 -6.90 -4.76 2.48
CA PRO A 128 -6.09 -5.98 2.51
C PRO A 128 -4.81 -5.77 3.31
N ASP A 129 -4.56 -6.67 4.26
CA ASP A 129 -3.45 -6.62 5.22
C ASP A 129 -3.29 -5.28 5.94
N ASN A 130 -4.40 -4.59 6.19
CA ASN A 130 -4.43 -3.30 6.87
C ASN A 130 -3.55 -2.26 6.16
N THR A 131 -3.56 -2.30 4.83
CA THR A 131 -2.94 -1.31 3.96
C THR A 131 -3.49 0.09 4.25
N ARG A 132 -2.59 1.06 4.52
CA ARG A 132 -2.81 2.42 5.02
C ARG A 132 -2.06 3.42 4.16
N ILE A 133 -2.74 4.51 3.85
CA ILE A 133 -2.14 5.69 3.24
C ILE A 133 -2.04 6.72 4.34
N GLU A 134 -0.84 7.26 4.56
CA GLU A 134 -0.66 8.26 5.62
C GLU A 134 -1.04 9.66 5.16
N SER A 135 -0.72 10.01 3.91
CA SER A 135 -1.04 11.32 3.37
C SER A 135 -1.04 11.34 1.84
N ILE A 136 -1.68 12.39 1.30
CA ILE A 136 -1.56 12.78 -0.10
C ILE A 136 -0.62 13.97 -0.17
N THR A 137 0.56 13.81 -0.78
CA THR A 137 1.61 14.82 -0.77
C THR A 137 1.55 15.78 -1.95
N ARG A 138 0.92 15.36 -3.06
CA ARG A 138 0.79 16.17 -4.27
C ARG A 138 -0.39 15.70 -5.12
N GLY A 139 -1.06 16.64 -5.78
CA GLY A 139 -2.03 16.37 -6.84
C GLY A 139 -1.77 17.26 -8.06
N THR A 140 -1.89 16.72 -9.27
CA THR A 140 -1.77 17.48 -10.53
C THR A 140 -2.93 17.10 -11.44
N ARG A 141 -3.69 18.09 -11.92
CA ARG A 141 -4.80 17.90 -12.84
C ARG A 141 -4.52 18.59 -14.17
N ARG A 142 -4.87 17.94 -15.27
CA ARG A 142 -4.79 18.50 -16.63
C ARG A 142 -5.98 18.01 -17.45
N HIS A 143 -6.57 18.91 -18.23
CA HIS A 143 -7.50 18.54 -19.31
C HIS A 143 -6.72 18.52 -20.62
N VAL A 144 -6.86 17.44 -21.37
CA VAL A 144 -6.24 17.26 -22.68
C VAL A 144 -7.35 17.07 -23.69
N PHE A 145 -7.41 17.97 -24.67
CA PHE A 145 -8.38 17.89 -25.75
C PHE A 145 -7.63 17.40 -27.00
N GLY A 146 -8.08 16.27 -27.54
CA GLY A 146 -7.52 15.68 -28.75
C GLY A 146 -8.34 16.10 -29.97
N ALA A 147 -7.66 16.60 -31.01
CA ALA A 147 -8.20 16.53 -32.35
C ALA A 147 -8.06 15.08 -32.82
N THR A 148 -9.18 14.39 -32.93
CA THR A 148 -9.29 13.22 -33.80
C THR A 148 -8.72 13.56 -35.17
N GLY A 149 -8.00 12.63 -35.80
CA GLY A 149 -7.34 12.87 -37.09
C GLY A 149 -8.31 13.40 -38.16
N PHE A 150 -7.78 13.74 -39.34
CA PHE A 150 -8.48 14.33 -40.50
C PHE A 150 -9.73 13.58 -41.03
N ASN A 151 -10.24 12.56 -40.33
CA ASN A 151 -11.32 11.65 -40.72
C ASN A 151 -12.67 11.91 -40.02
N ASN A 152 -13.01 13.14 -39.62
CA ASN A 152 -14.34 13.49 -39.06
C ASN A 152 -14.78 12.68 -37.81
N GLU A 153 -13.86 12.09 -37.06
CA GLU A 153 -14.21 11.37 -35.82
C GLU A 153 -14.58 12.37 -34.70
N THR A 154 -15.50 11.99 -33.81
CA THR A 154 -15.90 12.79 -32.65
C THR A 154 -14.67 13.15 -31.80
N PRO A 155 -14.44 14.45 -31.49
CA PRO A 155 -13.34 14.88 -30.65
C PRO A 155 -13.32 14.18 -29.28
N VAL A 156 -12.11 13.99 -28.75
CA VAL A 156 -11.90 13.31 -27.46
C VAL A 156 -11.45 14.33 -26.42
N ALA A 157 -12.03 14.25 -25.24
CA ALA A 157 -11.58 14.99 -24.07
C ALA A 157 -11.08 14.00 -23.01
N GLU A 158 -9.90 14.28 -22.46
CA GLU A 158 -9.26 13.48 -21.43
C GLU A 158 -9.00 14.33 -20.17
N LEU A 159 -9.41 13.83 -19.01
CA LEU A 159 -8.88 14.21 -17.72
C LEU A 159 -7.65 13.35 -17.43
N GLN A 160 -6.50 13.99 -17.23
CA GLN A 160 -5.31 13.39 -16.64
C GLN A 160 -5.18 13.94 -15.21
N TYR A 161 -5.36 13.07 -14.21
CA TYR A 161 -5.20 13.43 -12.81
C TYR A 161 -4.20 12.51 -12.14
N ASP A 162 -3.13 13.08 -11.60
CA ASP A 162 -2.08 12.34 -10.92
C ASP A 162 -2.04 12.75 -9.45
N VAL A 163 -1.88 11.77 -8.56
CA VAL A 163 -1.78 11.98 -7.12
C VAL A 163 -0.61 11.20 -6.55
N SER A 164 0.09 11.78 -5.58
CA SER A 164 1.16 11.13 -4.83
C SER A 164 0.67 10.74 -3.44
N CYS A 165 0.63 9.44 -3.17
CA CYS A 165 0.28 8.83 -1.90
C CYS A 165 1.55 8.48 -1.14
N PHE A 166 1.62 8.86 0.13
CA PHE A 166 2.71 8.53 1.03
C PHE A 166 2.32 7.38 1.96
N TYR A 167 3.18 6.37 2.07
CA TYR A 167 3.04 5.28 3.02
C TYR A 167 4.40 4.72 3.44
N ARG A 168 4.43 3.90 4.49
CA ARG A 168 5.65 3.29 5.01
C ARG A 168 5.55 1.77 5.05
N THR A 169 6.69 1.11 4.92
CA THR A 169 6.82 -0.33 5.12
C THR A 169 8.10 -0.64 5.90
N ASP A 170 8.04 -1.67 6.73
CA ASP A 170 9.13 -2.12 7.57
C ASP A 170 9.44 -3.61 7.36
N TRP A 171 10.71 -3.95 7.39
CA TRP A 171 11.23 -5.31 7.42
C TRP A 171 12.04 -5.48 8.69
N SER A 172 11.39 -6.08 9.69
CA SER A 172 12.07 -6.51 10.90
C SER A 172 12.97 -7.72 10.57
N PRO A 173 14.17 -7.82 11.16
CA PRO A 173 15.01 -8.99 10.98
C PRO A 173 14.30 -10.22 11.53
N GLU A 174 14.35 -11.32 10.77
CA GLU A 174 13.89 -12.62 11.26
C GLU A 174 14.95 -13.14 12.24
N ILE A 175 14.61 -13.15 13.53
CA ILE A 175 15.43 -13.76 14.58
C ILE A 175 14.85 -15.16 14.80
N THR A 176 15.53 -16.18 14.25
CA THR A 176 15.15 -17.59 14.40
C THR A 176 15.65 -18.20 15.71
N ASP A 177 16.38 -17.43 16.51
CA ASP A 177 16.82 -17.84 17.84
C ASP A 177 15.67 -17.61 18.83
N ASP A 178 15.03 -18.70 19.21
CA ASP A 178 13.95 -18.71 20.20
C ASP A 178 14.47 -18.53 21.65
N LEU A 179 15.78 -18.30 21.83
CA LEU A 179 16.47 -18.15 23.11
C LEU A 179 16.14 -19.29 24.09
N VAL A 180 16.10 -20.52 23.57
CA VAL A 180 15.73 -21.72 24.34
C VAL A 180 16.74 -22.00 25.44
N GLU A 181 18.01 -21.67 25.19
CA GLU A 181 19.12 -21.94 26.09
C GLU A 181 20.14 -20.81 26.06
N ILE A 182 20.55 -20.37 27.25
CA ILE A 182 21.75 -19.57 27.42
C ILE A 182 22.76 -20.41 28.19
N ASP A 183 23.89 -20.67 27.57
CA ASP A 183 25.00 -21.41 28.16
C ASP A 183 26.15 -20.46 28.52
N VAL A 184 26.44 -20.35 29.82
CA VAL A 184 27.45 -19.43 30.36
C VAL A 184 28.63 -20.22 30.89
N HIS A 185 29.80 -19.99 30.30
CA HIS A 185 31.09 -20.53 30.73
C HIS A 185 31.99 -19.40 31.21
N THR A 186 32.70 -19.64 32.30
CA THR A 186 33.74 -18.73 32.81
C THR A 186 35.07 -19.46 32.88
N GLY A 187 36.18 -18.72 32.73
CA GLY A 187 37.54 -19.28 32.83
C GLY A 187 38.17 -19.73 31.51
N ILE A 188 37.68 -19.26 30.37
CA ILE A 188 38.31 -19.47 29.06
C ILE A 188 38.91 -18.15 28.57
N GLU A 189 40.24 -18.01 28.61
CA GLU A 189 40.95 -16.94 27.91
C GLU A 189 41.49 -17.45 26.56
N PRO A 190 41.56 -16.60 25.51
CA PRO A 190 42.13 -17.02 24.23
C PRO A 190 43.59 -17.45 24.38
N GLY A 191 43.86 -18.75 24.21
CA GLY A 191 45.20 -19.34 24.29
C GLY A 191 45.49 -20.17 25.55
N ASP A 192 44.52 -20.33 26.45
CA ASP A 192 44.69 -21.18 27.64
C ASP A 192 44.89 -22.67 27.27
N THR A 193 45.78 -23.35 28.01
CA THR A 193 45.91 -24.81 27.99
C THR A 193 44.90 -25.49 28.92
N GLU A 194 44.55 -26.76 28.68
CA GLU A 194 43.59 -27.51 29.52
C GLU A 194 43.99 -27.52 31.01
N GLU A 195 45.29 -27.52 31.32
CA GLU A 195 45.83 -27.50 32.68
C GLU A 195 45.62 -26.15 33.36
N GLU A 196 45.77 -25.04 32.64
CA GLU A 196 45.55 -23.67 33.14
C GLU A 196 44.07 -23.39 33.36
N MET A 197 43.22 -23.91 32.47
CA MET A 197 41.77 -23.88 32.65
C MET A 197 41.33 -24.63 33.91
N ALA A 198 41.88 -25.83 34.15
CA ALA A 198 41.50 -26.69 35.28
C ALA A 198 41.87 -26.11 36.67
N GLN A 199 42.83 -25.18 36.74
CA GLN A 199 43.24 -24.53 37.99
C GLN A 199 42.36 -23.33 38.37
N ARG A 200 41.54 -22.83 37.46
CA ARG A 200 40.65 -21.67 37.69
C ARG A 200 39.30 -22.14 38.20
N GLN A 201 38.67 -21.35 39.05
CA GLN A 201 37.29 -21.60 39.45
C GLN A 201 36.38 -21.35 38.25
N GLN A 202 35.90 -22.43 37.63
CA GLN A 202 34.98 -22.37 36.50
C GLN A 202 33.54 -22.44 37.02
N LEU A 203 32.73 -21.47 36.61
CA LEU A 203 31.28 -21.54 36.65
C LEU A 203 30.78 -21.91 35.25
N HIS A 204 30.05 -23.02 35.19
CA HIS A 204 29.21 -23.39 34.08
C HIS A 204 27.76 -23.31 34.55
N ALA A 205 27.01 -22.37 33.98
CA ALA A 205 25.61 -22.15 34.28
C ALA A 205 24.79 -22.25 33.00
N LYS A 206 23.90 -23.23 32.96
CA LYS A 206 22.98 -23.45 31.85
C LYS A 206 21.58 -22.97 32.25
N TYR A 207 21.08 -21.98 31.53
CA TYR A 207 19.73 -21.45 31.72
C TYR A 207 18.85 -21.93 30.57
N VAL A 208 17.84 -22.74 30.90
CA VAL A 208 16.86 -23.23 29.93
C VAL A 208 15.57 -22.46 30.11
N PHE A 209 15.13 -21.79 29.05
CA PHE A 209 13.89 -21.02 29.05
C PHE A 209 12.77 -21.93 28.52
N ALA A 210 11.93 -22.45 29.42
CA ALA A 210 10.71 -23.13 29.01
C ALA A 210 9.69 -22.09 28.50
N PRO A 211 8.93 -22.36 27.43
CA PRO A 211 7.87 -21.46 27.00
C PRO A 211 6.87 -21.26 28.13
N ALA A 212 6.49 -20.01 28.40
CA ALA A 212 5.53 -19.67 29.43
C ALA A 212 4.25 -20.48 29.20
N THR A 213 3.85 -21.28 30.19
CA THR A 213 2.53 -21.91 30.16
C THR A 213 1.50 -20.77 30.18
N PRO A 214 0.61 -20.65 29.18
CA PRO A 214 -0.40 -19.61 29.21
C PRO A 214 -1.20 -19.76 30.52
N PRO A 215 -1.52 -18.66 31.22
CA PRO A 215 -2.32 -18.74 32.43
C PRO A 215 -3.63 -19.46 32.09
N ALA A 216 -4.01 -20.43 32.92
CA ALA A 216 -5.25 -21.16 32.75
C ALA A 216 -6.42 -20.15 32.67
N PRO A 217 -7.38 -20.35 31.76
CA PRO A 217 -8.52 -19.44 31.65
C PRO A 217 -9.20 -19.34 33.01
N GLU A 218 -9.30 -18.12 33.54
CA GLU A 218 -10.11 -17.85 34.72
C GLU A 218 -11.52 -18.34 34.42
N LYS A 219 -11.99 -19.32 35.20
CA LYS A 219 -13.39 -19.72 35.16
C LYS A 219 -14.21 -18.50 35.51
N GLU A 220 -14.97 -18.00 34.53
CA GLU A 220 -16.06 -17.05 34.76
C GLU A 220 -16.85 -17.53 35.97
N LYS A 221 -16.80 -16.74 37.05
CA LYS A 221 -17.73 -16.91 38.16
C LYS A 221 -19.06 -16.35 37.68
N ASP A 222 -19.95 -17.26 37.26
CA ASP A 222 -21.36 -16.97 37.02
C ASP A 222 -21.92 -16.09 38.16
N ARG A 223 -22.38 -14.90 37.79
CA ARG A 223 -23.27 -14.06 38.59
C ARG A 223 -24.31 -13.42 37.68
#